data_AF-A0A2E9IS07-F1
#
_entry.id   AF-A0A2E9IS07-F1
#
_cell.length_a   1.000
_cell.length_b   1.000
_cell.length_c   1.000
_cell.angle_alpha   90.00
_cell.angle_beta   90.00
_cell.angle_gamma   90.00
#
_symmetry.space_group_name_H-M   'P 1'
#
loop_
_entity.id
_entity.type
_entity.pdbx_description
1 polymer ?
#
loop_
_entity_poly.entity_id
_entity_poly.type
_entity_poly.pdbx_seq_one_letter_code
_entity_poly.pdbx_strand_id
1 'polypeptide(L)'
;MFGMSFLADPLGQVPVLDARENVAWAAVIREGALPAEPIYRALLYPWVLAQLPAASLPAGATCLGVFMHLVSAALVGLIALRLWRAESAAWASALLFAIYPVALYFAGQVLDITFSISFFLGAVYLLLRSMESASLRTHLLLGLAAGLLGGVAVLARPNFLPAVLCFPCFVLLVQARPWRAALAVSAGILCALCAQGLVNQQLSGQFRLLPWQGAYNLFAANREGANGKYYMQRVTFDAVPAGANTTRMESEHFYREAFGADADLEVDAMNAYWREQLRESVAADPWRWLGLMARKGFYVFNNWEQYNNLSYHYHQARWPLLAWNPLGWGVLLLLAGAGLCFGYWNSDRAAFWGITILGLAYAAGLLLFFVSARFRLPLVPLLCVAAGGCVFWRRPQGSREWSLATILLLCLGGLTFGNWFDARDRAPFIQDEVLLAKANSELGDDLQALALSRSVLAREPMRAEAQGLELTSLFNLWLLQREPVYWQDLASALERIQSSDAAVEFIRGVFLWREAQPQQAIAIWQAAVRDFGAKARSSADALQAVEAEPPEAGRSQIIEQLRQILGV
;
A
#
# COMPACT_ATOMS: atom_id res chain seq x y z
N MET A 1 12.07 0.29 -18.39
CA MET A 1 11.10 1.26 -18.98
C MET A 1 10.10 1.72 -17.93
N PHE A 2 9.20 0.84 -17.44
CA PHE A 2 8.18 1.23 -16.45
C PHE A 2 8.72 2.03 -15.25
N GLY A 3 9.76 1.54 -14.57
CA GLY A 3 10.34 2.23 -13.42
C GLY A 3 10.85 3.64 -13.73
N MET A 4 11.37 3.88 -14.94
CA MET A 4 11.78 5.23 -15.37
C MET A 4 10.57 6.14 -15.60
N SER A 5 9.51 5.61 -16.23
CA SER A 5 8.24 6.35 -16.39
C SER A 5 7.62 6.68 -15.03
N PHE A 6 7.68 5.76 -14.07
CA PHE A 6 7.20 6.00 -12.72
C PHE A 6 8.00 7.09 -12.01
N LEU A 7 9.34 7.06 -12.10
CA LEU A 7 10.20 8.08 -11.48
C LEU A 7 10.03 9.47 -12.10
N ALA A 8 9.58 9.56 -13.35
CA ALA A 8 9.22 10.83 -13.96
C ALA A 8 7.82 11.31 -13.55
N ASP A 9 6.94 10.41 -13.09
CA ASP A 9 5.58 10.74 -12.65
C ASP A 9 5.60 11.55 -11.33
N PRO A 10 4.67 12.50 -11.14
CA PRO A 10 4.59 13.25 -9.88
C PRO A 10 4.55 12.37 -8.64
N LEU A 11 3.85 11.23 -8.68
CA LEU A 11 3.76 10.30 -7.53
C LEU A 11 5.02 9.47 -7.31
N GLY A 12 5.92 9.37 -8.31
CA GLY A 12 7.23 8.75 -8.15
C GLY A 12 8.27 9.70 -7.56
N GLN A 13 8.12 11.00 -7.80
CA GLN A 13 8.98 12.05 -7.25
C GLN A 13 8.54 12.48 -5.84
N VAL A 14 7.23 12.52 -5.61
CA VAL A 14 6.60 12.89 -4.33
C VAL A 14 5.85 11.68 -3.78
N PRO A 15 6.50 10.84 -2.94
CA PRO A 15 5.84 9.71 -2.31
C PRO A 15 4.63 10.14 -1.47
N VAL A 16 3.53 9.38 -1.58
CA VAL A 16 2.28 9.62 -0.84
C VAL A 16 1.86 8.42 -0.01
N LEU A 17 1.00 8.64 0.99
CA LEU A 17 0.44 7.59 1.86
C LEU A 17 1.54 6.65 2.42
N ASP A 18 1.37 5.32 2.33
CA ASP A 18 2.39 4.38 2.85
C ASP A 18 3.78 4.58 2.23
N ALA A 19 3.88 5.08 0.99
CA ALA A 19 5.18 5.34 0.38
C ALA A 19 5.89 6.49 1.11
N ARG A 20 5.15 7.57 1.43
CA ARG A 20 5.63 8.67 2.28
C ARG A 20 6.00 8.17 3.68
N GLU A 21 5.18 7.30 4.26
CA GLU A 21 5.45 6.70 5.57
C GLU A 21 6.77 5.91 5.55
N ASN A 22 7.00 5.07 4.53
CA ASN A 22 8.26 4.32 4.39
C ASN A 22 9.49 5.23 4.27
N VAL A 23 9.39 6.31 3.48
CA VAL A 23 10.48 7.30 3.35
C VAL A 23 10.75 8.02 4.67
N ALA A 24 9.69 8.43 5.38
CA ALA A 24 9.82 9.11 6.66
C ALA A 24 10.46 8.19 7.73
N TRP A 25 10.02 6.93 7.84
CA TRP A 25 10.64 5.98 8.75
C TRP A 25 12.10 5.68 8.41
N ALA A 26 12.46 5.64 7.13
CA ALA A 26 13.85 5.49 6.72
C ALA A 26 14.73 6.67 7.21
N ALA A 27 14.19 7.89 7.27
CA ALA A 27 14.88 9.04 7.86
C ALA A 27 15.02 8.91 9.38
N VAL A 28 13.92 8.59 10.09
CA VAL A 28 13.92 8.38 11.55
C VAL A 28 14.93 7.30 11.96
N ILE A 29 15.00 6.19 11.23
CA ILE A 29 15.98 5.11 11.46
C ILE A 29 17.41 5.60 11.26
N ARG A 30 17.67 6.37 10.20
CA ARG A 30 19.00 6.92 9.90
C ARG A 30 19.49 7.88 10.98
N GLU A 31 18.59 8.65 11.55
CA GLU A 31 18.87 9.61 12.62
C GLU A 31 19.02 8.94 14.00
N GLY A 32 18.71 7.63 14.12
CA GLY A 32 18.70 6.92 15.40
C GLY A 32 17.58 7.41 16.33
N ALA A 33 16.53 8.02 15.78
CA ALA A 33 15.45 8.68 16.51
C ALA A 33 14.20 7.81 16.65
N LEU A 34 14.35 6.48 16.65
CA LEU A 34 13.23 5.57 16.83
C LEU A 34 12.55 5.82 18.19
N PRO A 35 11.20 5.88 18.22
CA PRO A 35 10.49 6.08 19.48
C PRO A 35 10.71 4.87 20.41
N ALA A 36 10.75 5.14 21.71
CA ALA A 36 10.93 4.14 22.76
C ALA A 36 9.63 3.34 23.03
N GLU A 37 9.05 2.79 21.97
CA GLU A 37 7.80 2.04 22.00
C GLU A 37 7.91 0.77 21.15
N PRO A 38 7.06 -0.24 21.39
CA PRO A 38 7.03 -1.40 20.53
C PRO A 38 6.61 -1.00 19.11
N ILE A 39 7.24 -1.63 18.13
CA ILE A 39 7.08 -1.32 16.72
C ILE A 39 5.62 -1.51 16.27
N TYR A 40 4.99 -0.43 15.77
CA TYR A 40 3.59 -0.44 15.33
C TYR A 40 3.37 -1.15 13.99
N ARG A 41 4.13 -0.78 12.93
CA ARG A 41 4.13 -1.43 11.61
C ARG A 41 5.44 -2.15 11.34
N ALA A 42 5.46 -3.08 10.40
CA ALA A 42 6.70 -3.73 9.96
C ALA A 42 7.75 -2.72 9.45
N LEU A 43 8.94 -2.69 10.08
CA LEU A 43 10.00 -1.73 9.76
C LEU A 43 11.13 -2.32 8.90
N LEU A 44 11.14 -3.61 8.58
CA LEU A 44 12.26 -4.21 7.84
C LEU A 44 12.52 -3.51 6.49
N TYR A 45 11.47 -3.17 5.75
CA TYR A 45 11.63 -2.43 4.49
C TYR A 45 12.16 -1.00 4.71
N PRO A 46 11.58 -0.17 5.61
CA PRO A 46 12.20 1.10 6.01
C PRO A 46 13.66 1.00 6.47
N TRP A 47 14.05 -0.05 7.20
CA TRP A 47 15.44 -0.30 7.61
C TRP A 47 16.38 -0.48 6.41
N VAL A 48 15.94 -1.20 5.37
CA VAL A 48 16.69 -1.35 4.12
C VAL A 48 16.77 -0.02 3.38
N LEU A 49 15.68 0.75 3.33
CA LEU A 49 15.66 2.07 2.71
C LEU A 49 16.57 3.08 3.43
N ALA A 50 16.73 2.97 4.74
CA ALA A 50 17.61 3.85 5.52
C ALA A 50 19.08 3.75 5.07
N GLN A 51 19.48 2.61 4.50
CA GLN A 51 20.82 2.38 3.94
C GLN A 51 21.03 3.06 2.58
N LEU A 52 19.95 3.51 1.91
CA LEU A 52 20.05 4.25 0.66
C LEU A 52 20.35 5.73 0.92
N PRO A 53 21.06 6.42 0.00
CA PRO A 53 21.30 7.85 0.12
C PRO A 53 19.98 8.64 0.14
N ALA A 54 19.83 9.57 1.09
CA ALA A 54 18.59 10.34 1.26
C ALA A 54 18.18 11.10 -0.01
N ALA A 55 19.15 11.70 -0.71
CA ALA A 55 18.92 12.49 -1.92
C ALA A 55 18.36 11.68 -3.10
N SER A 56 18.59 10.37 -3.14
CA SER A 56 18.13 9.49 -4.21
C SER A 56 17.22 8.38 -3.72
N LEU A 57 16.63 8.54 -2.52
CA LEU A 57 15.90 7.46 -1.86
C LEU A 57 14.70 6.94 -2.67
N PRO A 58 13.81 7.78 -3.26
CA PRO A 58 12.73 7.28 -4.11
C PRO A 58 13.24 6.48 -5.31
N ALA A 59 14.25 7.00 -6.01
CA ALA A 59 14.88 6.32 -7.15
C ALA A 59 15.55 4.99 -6.75
N GLY A 60 16.31 4.99 -5.65
CA GLY A 60 16.94 3.79 -5.11
C GLY A 60 15.92 2.74 -4.69
N ALA A 61 14.80 3.15 -4.08
CA ALA A 61 13.70 2.26 -3.70
C ALA A 61 13.01 1.65 -4.92
N THR A 62 12.76 2.44 -5.98
CA THR A 62 12.23 1.93 -7.26
C THR A 62 13.20 0.95 -7.91
N CYS A 63 14.50 1.25 -7.93
CA CYS A 63 15.52 0.34 -8.45
C CYS A 63 15.55 -0.99 -7.66
N LEU A 64 15.47 -0.92 -6.33
CA LEU A 64 15.36 -2.10 -5.47
C LEU A 64 14.08 -2.89 -5.78
N GLY A 65 12.94 -2.24 -5.94
CA GLY A 65 11.67 -2.87 -6.30
C GLY A 65 11.73 -3.58 -7.65
N VAL A 66 12.30 -2.95 -8.68
CA VAL A 66 12.52 -3.55 -10.01
C VAL A 66 13.45 -4.75 -9.93
N PHE A 67 14.56 -4.64 -9.20
CA PHE A 67 15.47 -5.77 -8.97
C PHE A 67 14.75 -6.94 -8.29
N MET A 68 13.99 -6.66 -7.23
CA MET A 68 13.20 -7.67 -6.52
C MET A 68 12.13 -8.31 -7.41
N HIS A 69 11.50 -7.55 -8.31
CA HIS A 69 10.56 -8.10 -9.29
C HIS A 69 11.22 -9.09 -10.25
N LEU A 70 12.43 -8.78 -10.74
CA LEU A 70 13.20 -9.69 -11.60
C LEU A 70 13.63 -10.97 -10.86
N VAL A 71 14.08 -10.84 -9.61
CA VAL A 71 14.38 -11.98 -8.73
C VAL A 71 13.12 -12.83 -8.54
N SER A 72 11.98 -12.21 -8.26
CA SER A 72 10.69 -12.89 -8.14
C SER A 72 10.30 -13.63 -9.42
N ALA A 73 10.46 -13.02 -10.61
CA ALA A 73 10.18 -13.68 -11.88
C ALA A 73 11.06 -14.93 -12.11
N ALA A 74 12.35 -14.85 -11.79
CA ALA A 74 13.25 -16.00 -11.85
C ALA A 74 12.82 -17.11 -10.88
N LEU A 75 12.48 -16.75 -9.64
CA LEU A 75 11.98 -17.69 -8.63
C LEU A 75 10.67 -18.35 -9.04
N VAL A 76 9.73 -17.60 -9.65
CA VAL A 76 8.50 -18.15 -10.24
C VAL A 76 8.82 -19.24 -11.26
N GLY A 77 9.76 -18.98 -12.18
CA GLY A 77 10.20 -19.98 -13.15
C GLY A 77 10.82 -21.22 -12.50
N LEU A 78 11.69 -21.02 -11.50
CA LEU A 78 12.35 -22.10 -10.78
C LEU A 78 11.36 -22.96 -9.96
N ILE A 79 10.34 -22.35 -9.36
CA ILE A 79 9.27 -23.06 -8.65
C ILE A 79 8.41 -23.83 -9.67
N ALA A 80 8.05 -23.20 -10.79
CA ALA A 80 7.30 -23.85 -11.86
C ALA A 80 8.05 -25.03 -12.48
N LEU A 81 9.38 -24.95 -12.63
CA LEU A 81 10.21 -26.07 -13.09
C LEU A 81 10.08 -27.29 -12.17
N ARG A 82 9.95 -27.08 -10.86
CA ARG A 82 9.79 -28.17 -9.88
C ARG A 82 8.38 -28.73 -9.86
N LEU A 83 7.39 -27.85 -9.97
CA LEU A 83 5.99 -28.26 -10.05
C LEU A 83 5.71 -29.08 -11.31
N TRP A 84 6.18 -28.61 -12.47
CA TRP A 84 5.80 -29.16 -13.76
C TRP A 84 6.84 -30.08 -14.40
N ARG A 85 8.08 -30.05 -13.90
CA ARG A 85 9.22 -30.81 -14.45
C ARG A 85 9.45 -30.55 -15.95
N ALA A 86 9.16 -29.33 -16.39
CA ALA A 86 9.29 -28.91 -17.78
C ALA A 86 9.86 -27.48 -17.88
N GLU A 87 10.87 -27.28 -18.72
CA GLU A 87 11.50 -25.97 -18.94
C GLU A 87 10.56 -24.98 -19.62
N SER A 88 9.69 -25.45 -20.52
CA SER A 88 8.68 -24.61 -21.16
C SER A 88 7.70 -24.01 -20.15
N ALA A 89 7.25 -24.79 -19.15
CA ALA A 89 6.40 -24.31 -18.08
C ALA A 89 7.13 -23.29 -17.18
N ALA A 90 8.44 -23.49 -16.96
CA ALA A 90 9.27 -22.57 -16.21
C ALA A 90 9.37 -21.20 -16.90
N TRP A 91 9.72 -21.18 -18.19
CA TRP A 91 9.79 -19.96 -18.98
C TRP A 91 8.43 -19.27 -19.11
N ALA A 92 7.35 -20.02 -19.36
CA ALA A 92 6.01 -19.47 -19.45
C ALA A 92 5.59 -18.77 -18.16
N SER A 93 5.84 -19.41 -17.00
CA SER A 93 5.50 -18.84 -15.68
C SER A 93 6.33 -17.60 -15.36
N ALA A 94 7.65 -17.67 -15.60
CA ALA A 94 8.57 -16.56 -15.35
C ALA A 94 8.24 -15.34 -16.22
N LEU A 95 8.02 -15.54 -17.52
CA LEU A 95 7.68 -14.47 -18.45
C LEU A 95 6.33 -13.85 -18.08
N LEU A 96 5.32 -14.69 -17.79
CA LEU A 96 3.99 -14.22 -17.40
C LEU A 96 4.04 -13.32 -16.16
N PHE A 97 4.83 -13.70 -15.13
CA PHE A 97 5.02 -12.85 -13.96
C PHE A 97 5.85 -11.59 -14.27
N ALA A 98 6.92 -11.71 -15.06
CA ALA A 98 7.79 -10.59 -15.42
C ALA A 98 7.02 -9.45 -16.10
N ILE A 99 6.06 -9.79 -16.98
CA ILE A 99 5.24 -8.82 -17.71
C ILE A 99 3.90 -8.52 -17.04
N TYR A 100 3.59 -9.11 -15.87
CA TYR A 100 2.28 -8.92 -15.25
C TYR A 100 2.13 -7.46 -14.77
N PRO A 101 1.13 -6.71 -15.27
CA PRO A 101 1.14 -5.25 -15.17
C PRO A 101 0.90 -4.75 -13.75
N VAL A 102 0.11 -5.45 -12.94
CA VAL A 102 -0.10 -5.09 -11.52
C VAL A 102 1.16 -5.33 -10.69
N ALA A 103 1.95 -6.38 -10.98
CA ALA A 103 3.23 -6.61 -10.31
C ALA A 103 4.25 -5.52 -10.68
N LEU A 104 4.32 -5.13 -11.96
CA LEU A 104 5.14 -4.00 -12.40
C LEU A 104 4.71 -2.70 -11.70
N TYR A 105 3.40 -2.44 -11.62
CA TYR A 105 2.82 -1.27 -10.95
C TYR A 105 3.30 -1.13 -9.51
N PHE A 106 3.30 -2.22 -8.74
CA PHE A 106 3.77 -2.21 -7.35
C PHE A 106 5.29 -2.26 -7.23
N ALA A 107 6.02 -2.86 -8.19
CA ALA A 107 7.48 -2.89 -8.21
C ALA A 107 8.11 -1.50 -8.43
N GLY A 108 7.41 -0.58 -9.09
CA GLY A 108 7.87 0.80 -9.26
C GLY A 108 7.78 1.63 -7.97
N GLN A 109 6.85 1.31 -7.08
CA GLN A 109 6.52 2.13 -5.91
C GLN A 109 7.41 1.84 -4.70
N VAL A 110 7.54 2.82 -3.80
CA VAL A 110 8.28 2.71 -2.54
C VAL A 110 7.47 1.93 -1.50
N LEU A 111 7.22 0.64 -1.78
CA LEU A 111 6.41 -0.25 -0.95
C LEU A 111 7.14 -1.58 -0.68
N ASP A 112 6.87 -2.12 0.51
CA ASP A 112 7.37 -3.40 1.04
C ASP A 112 6.89 -4.66 0.30
N ILE A 113 5.82 -4.56 -0.52
CA ILE A 113 5.11 -5.75 -1.03
C ILE A 113 5.97 -6.58 -1.99
N THR A 114 6.60 -5.95 -2.98
CA THR A 114 7.46 -6.65 -3.95
C THR A 114 8.70 -7.23 -3.27
N PHE A 115 9.26 -6.49 -2.31
CA PHE A 115 10.36 -6.93 -1.47
C PHE A 115 9.98 -8.20 -0.69
N SER A 116 8.83 -8.20 0.00
CA SER A 116 8.34 -9.33 0.77
C SER A 116 7.98 -10.56 -0.11
N ILE A 117 7.39 -10.35 -1.29
CA ILE A 117 7.12 -11.42 -2.27
C ILE A 117 8.42 -12.15 -2.66
N SER A 118 9.52 -11.43 -2.91
CA SER A 118 10.80 -12.05 -3.26
C SER A 118 11.32 -13.00 -2.18
N PHE A 119 11.26 -12.58 -0.90
CA PHE A 119 11.66 -13.43 0.22
C PHE A 119 10.73 -14.64 0.37
N PHE A 120 9.42 -14.44 0.22
CA PHE A 120 8.46 -15.54 0.27
C PHE A 120 8.70 -16.57 -0.84
N LEU A 121 8.92 -16.13 -2.08
CA LEU A 121 9.24 -17.04 -3.19
C LEU A 121 10.59 -17.71 -3.01
N GLY A 122 11.59 -17.00 -2.49
CA GLY A 122 12.89 -17.58 -2.13
C GLY A 122 12.73 -18.68 -1.08
N ALA A 123 11.90 -18.44 -0.06
CA ALA A 123 11.58 -19.41 0.97
C ALA A 123 10.87 -20.64 0.40
N VAL A 124 9.84 -20.46 -0.44
CA VAL A 124 9.14 -21.57 -1.11
C VAL A 124 10.09 -22.38 -1.99
N TYR A 125 10.94 -21.72 -2.77
CA TYR A 125 11.96 -22.37 -3.59
C TYR A 125 12.93 -23.21 -2.76
N LEU A 126 13.49 -22.64 -1.67
CA LEU A 126 14.39 -23.37 -0.78
C LEU A 126 13.69 -24.52 -0.06
N LEU A 127 12.42 -24.36 0.27
CA LEU A 127 11.61 -25.39 0.90
C LEU A 127 11.45 -26.58 -0.05
N LEU A 128 11.01 -26.35 -1.30
CA LEU A 128 10.94 -27.40 -2.32
C LEU A 128 12.31 -28.05 -2.56
N ARG A 129 13.37 -27.24 -2.60
CA ARG A 129 14.74 -27.74 -2.77
C ARG A 129 15.25 -28.59 -1.62
N SER A 130 14.86 -28.25 -0.40
CA SER A 130 15.17 -29.06 0.76
C SER A 130 14.62 -30.47 0.55
N MET A 131 13.41 -30.58 0.02
CA MET A 131 12.68 -31.85 -0.13
C MET A 131 13.25 -32.77 -1.21
N GLU A 132 13.96 -32.21 -2.19
CA GLU A 132 14.67 -32.96 -3.23
C GLU A 132 16.03 -33.50 -2.73
N SER A 133 16.51 -33.06 -1.57
CA SER A 133 17.87 -33.36 -1.12
C SER A 133 18.02 -34.76 -0.53
N ALA A 134 18.96 -35.54 -1.08
CA ALA A 134 19.31 -36.86 -0.53
C ALA A 134 20.14 -36.78 0.78
N SER A 135 20.80 -35.65 1.04
CA SER A 135 21.61 -35.45 2.25
C SER A 135 20.77 -34.82 3.36
N LEU A 136 20.71 -35.49 4.52
CA LEU A 136 20.00 -34.96 5.69
C LEU A 136 20.54 -33.58 6.09
N ARG A 137 21.86 -33.38 6.09
CA ARG A 137 22.46 -32.08 6.46
C ARG A 137 21.98 -30.97 5.53
N THR A 138 22.00 -31.23 4.22
CA THR A 138 21.56 -30.26 3.21
C THR A 138 20.06 -30.01 3.31
N HIS A 139 19.25 -31.06 3.53
CA HIS A 139 17.82 -30.95 3.78
C HIS A 139 17.51 -30.03 4.98
N LEU A 140 18.17 -30.23 6.12
CA LEU A 140 17.99 -29.41 7.33
C LEU A 140 18.46 -27.97 7.13
N LEU A 141 19.61 -27.74 6.49
CA LEU A 141 20.13 -26.40 6.23
C LEU A 141 19.22 -25.60 5.27
N LEU A 142 18.73 -26.24 4.21
CA LEU A 142 17.79 -25.62 3.29
C LEU A 142 16.43 -25.36 3.95
N GLY A 143 15.96 -26.28 4.81
CA GLY A 143 14.76 -26.07 5.62
C GLY A 143 14.89 -24.89 6.58
N LEU A 144 16.02 -24.79 7.30
CA LEU A 144 16.35 -23.66 8.17
C LEU A 144 16.38 -22.35 7.39
N ALA A 145 17.06 -22.33 6.23
CA ALA A 145 17.14 -21.15 5.37
C ALA A 145 15.77 -20.76 4.80
N ALA A 146 14.93 -21.73 4.41
CA ALA A 146 13.56 -21.49 3.97
C ALA A 146 12.72 -20.86 5.10
N GLY A 147 12.83 -21.40 6.32
CA GLY A 147 12.17 -20.82 7.49
C GLY A 147 12.63 -19.39 7.78
N LEU A 148 13.94 -19.13 7.70
CA LEU A 148 14.52 -17.80 7.89
C LEU A 148 14.00 -16.80 6.86
N LEU A 149 14.05 -17.12 5.56
CA LEU A 149 13.52 -16.25 4.51
C LEU A 149 12.01 -16.05 4.64
N GLY A 150 11.26 -17.08 5.04
CA GLY A 150 9.83 -16.97 5.34
C GLY A 150 9.56 -15.99 6.48
N GLY A 151 10.32 -16.10 7.57
CA GLY A 151 10.26 -15.15 8.68
C GLY A 151 10.63 -13.73 8.27
N VAL A 152 11.67 -13.55 7.44
CA VAL A 152 12.04 -12.25 6.85
C VAL A 152 10.91 -11.68 5.99
N ALA A 153 10.20 -12.51 5.21
CA ALA A 153 9.02 -12.06 4.46
C ALA A 153 7.93 -11.53 5.40
N VAL A 154 7.69 -12.20 6.54
CA VAL A 154 6.75 -11.74 7.59
C VAL A 154 7.21 -10.44 8.24
N LEU A 155 8.51 -10.27 8.51
CA LEU A 155 9.06 -9.03 9.07
C LEU A 155 8.98 -7.85 8.10
N ALA A 156 9.06 -8.11 6.79
CA ALA A 156 8.78 -7.11 5.77
C ALA A 156 7.29 -6.79 5.71
N ARG A 157 6.44 -7.83 5.78
CA ARG A 157 4.99 -7.69 5.70
C ARG A 157 4.26 -8.82 6.45
N PRO A 158 3.59 -8.53 7.58
CA PRO A 158 2.98 -9.57 8.42
C PRO A 158 1.88 -10.40 7.74
N ASN A 159 1.32 -9.94 6.63
CA ASN A 159 0.29 -10.67 5.86
C ASN A 159 0.76 -12.04 5.38
N PHE A 160 2.07 -12.28 5.27
CA PHE A 160 2.62 -13.60 4.91
C PHE A 160 2.59 -14.62 6.04
N LEU A 161 2.31 -14.19 7.29
CA LEU A 161 2.39 -15.06 8.47
C LEU A 161 1.54 -16.33 8.34
N PRO A 162 0.26 -16.29 7.91
CA PRO A 162 -0.54 -17.52 7.76
C PRO A 162 0.10 -18.55 6.83
N ALA A 163 0.63 -18.11 5.68
CA ALA A 163 1.28 -19.01 4.73
C ALA A 163 2.62 -19.56 5.26
N VAL A 164 3.43 -18.71 5.88
CA VAL A 164 4.74 -19.10 6.43
C VAL A 164 4.60 -20.09 7.59
N LEU A 165 3.58 -19.93 8.44
CA LEU A 165 3.28 -20.88 9.52
C LEU A 165 2.87 -22.26 8.99
N CYS A 166 2.42 -22.38 7.74
CA CYS A 166 2.14 -23.67 7.11
C CYS A 166 3.39 -24.38 6.56
N PHE A 167 4.58 -23.77 6.57
CA PHE A 167 5.80 -24.42 6.03
C PHE A 167 6.16 -25.72 6.75
N PRO A 168 6.16 -25.81 8.10
CA PRO A 168 6.44 -27.07 8.79
C PRO A 168 5.36 -28.13 8.49
N CYS A 169 4.08 -27.71 8.42
CA CYS A 169 2.97 -28.60 8.07
C CYS A 169 3.13 -29.17 6.66
N PHE A 170 3.53 -28.35 5.69
CA PHE A 170 3.80 -28.80 4.32
C PHE A 170 4.88 -29.89 4.31
N VAL A 171 5.99 -29.70 5.04
CA VAL A 171 7.05 -30.71 5.15
C VAL A 171 6.50 -32.01 5.75
N LEU A 172 5.76 -31.92 6.87
CA LEU A 172 5.17 -33.07 7.57
C LEU A 172 4.14 -33.85 6.74
N LEU A 173 3.36 -33.17 5.89
CA LEU A 173 2.30 -33.78 5.09
C LEU A 173 2.84 -34.54 3.87
N VAL A 174 4.04 -34.20 3.41
CA VAL A 174 4.52 -34.63 2.10
C VAL A 174 5.71 -35.58 2.17
N GLN A 175 6.38 -35.68 3.32
CA GLN A 175 7.46 -36.64 3.54
C GLN A 175 7.18 -37.59 4.70
N ALA A 176 7.77 -38.78 4.66
CA ALA A 176 7.70 -39.74 5.77
C ALA A 176 8.71 -39.38 6.88
N ARG A 177 8.23 -39.18 8.11
CA ARG A 177 9.02 -38.84 9.33
C ARG A 177 9.94 -37.60 9.24
N PRO A 178 9.52 -36.44 8.69
CA PRO A 178 10.40 -35.30 8.45
C PRO A 178 10.44 -34.32 9.63
N TRP A 179 10.26 -34.82 10.87
CA TRP A 179 10.10 -33.96 12.05
C TRP A 179 11.32 -33.07 12.31
N ARG A 180 12.54 -33.57 12.04
CA ARG A 180 13.77 -32.77 12.16
C ARG A 180 13.79 -31.60 11.18
N ALA A 181 13.28 -31.80 9.97
CA ALA A 181 13.21 -30.76 8.96
C ALA A 181 12.10 -29.76 9.26
N ALA A 182 10.94 -30.22 9.72
CA ALA A 182 9.89 -29.35 10.22
C ALA A 182 10.38 -28.49 11.40
N LEU A 183 11.18 -29.06 12.31
CA LEU A 183 11.84 -28.31 13.39
C LEU A 183 12.88 -27.32 12.85
N ALA A 184 13.70 -27.70 11.86
CA ALA A 184 14.67 -26.79 11.25
C ALA A 184 13.97 -25.59 10.59
N VAL A 185 12.90 -25.82 9.84
CA VAL A 185 12.04 -24.77 9.26
C VAL A 185 11.46 -23.89 10.36
N SER A 186 10.88 -24.48 11.40
CA SER A 186 10.30 -23.74 12.53
C SER A 186 11.34 -22.90 13.26
N ALA A 187 12.55 -23.44 13.47
CA ALA A 187 13.67 -22.73 14.06
C ALA A 187 14.11 -21.54 13.20
N GLY A 188 14.08 -21.69 11.86
CA GLY A 188 14.37 -20.59 10.93
C GLY A 188 13.36 -19.45 11.04
N ILE A 189 12.06 -19.79 11.06
CA ILE A 189 10.97 -18.82 11.23
C ILE A 189 11.14 -18.09 12.57
N LEU A 190 11.27 -18.85 13.65
CA LEU A 190 11.43 -18.29 15.00
C LEU A 190 12.70 -17.45 15.13
N CYS A 191 13.80 -17.82 14.48
CA CYS A 191 15.04 -17.02 14.49
C CYS A 191 14.81 -15.61 13.96
N ALA A 192 14.16 -15.47 12.79
CA ALA A 192 13.81 -14.16 12.26
C ALA A 192 12.86 -13.40 13.19
N LEU A 193 11.77 -14.02 13.62
CA LEU A 193 10.78 -13.34 14.47
C LEU A 193 11.36 -12.95 15.85
N CYS A 194 12.20 -13.78 16.44
CA CYS A 194 12.88 -13.48 17.70
C CYS A 194 13.88 -12.34 17.54
N ALA A 195 14.53 -12.18 16.37
CA ALA A 195 15.39 -11.02 16.13
C ALA A 195 14.60 -9.71 16.25
N GLN A 196 13.39 -9.64 15.68
CA GLN A 196 12.48 -8.50 15.87
C GLN A 196 12.05 -8.35 17.34
N GLY A 197 11.78 -9.47 18.03
CA GLY A 197 11.48 -9.48 19.46
C GLY A 197 12.59 -8.85 20.31
N LEU A 198 13.85 -9.16 20.01
CA LEU A 198 15.02 -8.58 20.67
C LEU A 198 15.14 -7.07 20.37
N VAL A 199 14.88 -6.65 19.13
CA VAL A 199 14.83 -5.23 18.77
C VAL A 199 13.76 -4.50 19.58
N ASN A 200 12.54 -5.05 19.67
CA ASN A 200 11.48 -4.46 20.50
C ASN A 200 11.86 -4.41 21.99
N GLN A 201 12.50 -5.45 22.52
CA GLN A 201 12.96 -5.49 23.92
C GLN A 201 14.01 -4.39 24.19
N GLN A 202 14.92 -4.16 23.26
CA GLN A 202 15.96 -3.12 23.38
C GLN A 202 15.37 -1.71 23.26
N LEU A 203 14.42 -1.50 22.34
CA LEU A 203 13.82 -0.18 22.11
C LEU A 203 12.81 0.23 23.19
N SER A 204 12.03 -0.72 23.70
CA SER A 204 10.83 -0.43 24.50
C SER A 204 10.73 -1.18 25.83
N GLY A 205 11.68 -2.08 26.12
CA GLY A 205 11.59 -2.97 27.28
C GLY A 205 10.56 -4.09 27.15
N GLN A 206 9.89 -4.21 26.00
CA GLN A 206 8.86 -5.23 25.75
C GLN A 206 9.25 -6.18 24.61
N PHE A 207 9.29 -7.47 24.88
CA PHE A 207 9.57 -8.48 23.87
C PHE A 207 8.33 -8.78 23.02
N ARG A 208 8.31 -8.31 21.77
CA ARG A 208 7.20 -8.56 20.82
C ARG A 208 7.71 -9.04 19.46
N LEU A 209 7.25 -10.22 19.03
CA LEU A 209 7.68 -10.83 17.77
C LEU A 209 7.11 -10.15 16.53
N LEU A 210 5.92 -9.56 16.64
CA LEU A 210 5.17 -8.98 15.53
C LEU A 210 4.79 -7.53 15.85
N PRO A 211 4.61 -6.69 14.82
CA PRO A 211 4.08 -5.35 15.00
C PRO A 211 2.67 -5.37 15.60
N TRP A 212 2.36 -4.41 16.47
CA TRP A 212 1.13 -4.46 17.27
C TRP A 212 -0.13 -3.96 16.56
N GLN A 213 -0.04 -3.41 15.35
CA GLN A 213 -1.18 -2.95 14.53
C GLN A 213 -2.28 -4.00 14.25
N GLY A 214 -2.03 -5.28 14.54
CA GLY A 214 -2.86 -6.41 14.09
C GLY A 214 -4.30 -6.40 14.61
N ALA A 215 -4.51 -6.10 15.90
CA ALA A 215 -5.83 -6.19 16.52
C ALA A 215 -6.80 -5.14 15.95
N TYR A 216 -6.36 -3.87 15.88
CA TYR A 216 -7.17 -2.82 15.31
C TYR A 216 -7.45 -3.04 13.82
N ASN A 217 -6.45 -3.45 13.04
CA ASN A 217 -6.65 -3.78 11.62
C ASN A 217 -7.67 -4.91 11.43
N LEU A 218 -7.66 -5.92 12.30
CA LEU A 218 -8.60 -7.03 12.24
C LEU A 218 -10.02 -6.54 12.58
N PHE A 219 -10.16 -5.71 13.61
CA PHE A 219 -11.43 -5.07 13.93
C PHE A 219 -11.93 -4.18 12.79
N ALA A 220 -11.11 -3.25 12.29
CA ALA A 220 -11.45 -2.32 11.22
C ALA A 220 -11.83 -3.03 9.91
N ALA A 221 -11.27 -4.21 9.64
CA ALA A 221 -11.61 -5.03 8.49
C ALA A 221 -12.95 -5.78 8.59
N ASN A 222 -13.52 -5.88 9.80
CA ASN A 222 -14.70 -6.71 10.09
C ASN A 222 -15.81 -5.97 10.85
N ARG A 223 -15.56 -4.72 11.27
CA ARG A 223 -16.53 -3.84 11.92
C ARG A 223 -17.75 -3.59 11.05
N GLU A 224 -18.82 -3.11 11.68
CA GLU A 224 -19.99 -2.63 10.96
C GLU A 224 -19.60 -1.55 9.94
N GLY A 225 -20.19 -1.58 8.75
CA GLY A 225 -19.83 -0.68 7.65
C GLY A 225 -18.52 -1.00 6.92
N ALA A 226 -17.78 -2.05 7.31
CA ALA A 226 -16.61 -2.48 6.55
C ALA A 226 -17.01 -2.96 5.14
N ASN A 227 -16.34 -2.43 4.11
CA ASN A 227 -16.63 -2.76 2.70
C ASN A 227 -16.01 -4.10 2.24
N GLY A 228 -15.04 -4.65 2.99
CA GLY A 228 -14.29 -5.86 2.66
C GLY A 228 -13.21 -5.71 1.58
N LYS A 229 -13.11 -4.54 0.94
CA LYS A 229 -12.18 -4.22 -0.15
C LYS A 229 -10.88 -3.61 0.40
N TYR A 230 -11.00 -2.58 1.24
CA TYR A 230 -9.88 -1.79 1.75
C TYR A 230 -10.21 -1.09 3.07
N TYR A 231 -9.19 -0.53 3.72
CA TYR A 231 -9.37 0.24 4.95
C TYR A 231 -10.10 1.55 4.66
N MET A 232 -11.28 1.72 5.26
CA MET A 232 -12.03 2.98 5.23
C MET A 232 -11.86 3.70 6.56
N GLN A 233 -11.14 4.82 6.49
CA GLN A 233 -11.01 5.74 7.60
C GLN A 233 -12.37 6.41 7.89
N ARG A 234 -12.69 6.56 9.17
CA ARG A 234 -13.92 7.15 9.70
C ARG A 234 -13.71 8.51 10.33
N VAL A 235 -12.47 8.85 10.69
CA VAL A 235 -12.13 10.12 11.32
C VAL A 235 -11.12 10.86 10.47
N THR A 236 -11.36 12.13 10.18
CA THR A 236 -10.41 12.99 9.47
C THR A 236 -9.52 13.68 10.50
N PHE A 237 -8.23 13.82 10.19
CA PHE A 237 -7.27 14.53 11.04
C PHE A 237 -6.76 15.78 10.32
N ASP A 238 -6.78 16.92 11.01
CA ASP A 238 -6.32 18.21 10.44
C ASP A 238 -4.82 18.21 10.09
N ALA A 239 -4.04 17.38 10.79
CA ALA A 239 -2.63 17.18 10.50
C ALA A 239 -2.23 15.72 10.73
N VAL A 240 -1.56 15.14 9.73
CA VAL A 240 -0.91 13.84 9.84
C VAL A 240 0.60 14.09 9.83
N PRO A 241 1.30 13.94 10.97
CA PRO A 241 2.74 14.12 11.04
C PRO A 241 3.48 13.22 10.03
N ALA A 242 4.68 13.63 9.61
CA ALA A 242 5.50 12.81 8.73
C ALA A 242 5.83 11.47 9.41
N GLY A 243 5.56 10.35 8.73
CA GLY A 243 5.73 9.01 9.30
C GLY A 243 4.60 8.54 10.21
N ALA A 244 3.61 9.40 10.51
CA ALA A 244 2.42 8.98 11.23
C ALA A 244 1.53 8.12 10.33
N ASN A 245 0.84 7.18 10.98
CA ASN A 245 -0.08 6.27 10.32
C ASN A 245 -1.51 6.62 10.71
N THR A 246 -2.37 6.93 9.74
CA THR A 246 -3.75 7.36 10.06
C THR A 246 -4.57 6.24 10.69
N THR A 247 -4.28 4.97 10.39
CA THR A 247 -4.90 3.82 11.06
C THR A 247 -4.52 3.75 12.54
N ARG A 248 -3.28 4.11 12.88
CA ARG A 248 -2.83 4.23 14.29
C ARG A 248 -3.59 5.34 14.99
N MET A 249 -3.60 6.53 14.38
CA MET A 249 -4.25 7.71 14.94
C MET A 249 -5.75 7.46 15.16
N GLU A 250 -6.41 6.77 14.24
CA GLU A 250 -7.82 6.38 14.39
C GLU A 250 -8.02 5.37 15.53
N SER A 251 -7.14 4.38 15.66
CA SER A 251 -7.15 3.45 16.79
C SER A 251 -7.00 4.18 18.12
N GLU A 252 -6.05 5.10 18.24
CA GLU A 252 -5.82 5.85 19.48
C GLU A 252 -6.99 6.79 19.79
N HIS A 253 -7.56 7.44 18.77
CA HIS A 253 -8.71 8.32 18.89
C HIS A 253 -9.94 7.59 19.45
N PHE A 254 -10.34 6.48 18.82
CA PHE A 254 -11.51 5.73 19.27
C PHE A 254 -11.28 5.02 20.61
N TYR A 255 -10.03 4.65 20.93
CA TYR A 255 -9.72 4.12 22.26
C TYR A 255 -9.92 5.19 23.35
N ARG A 256 -9.43 6.40 23.12
CA ARG A 256 -9.64 7.54 24.03
C ARG A 256 -11.09 8.02 24.08
N GLU A 257 -11.84 7.89 22.99
CA GLU A 257 -13.29 8.15 23.02
C GLU A 257 -14.01 7.19 24.00
N ALA A 258 -13.60 5.92 24.03
CA ALA A 258 -14.21 4.90 24.89
C ALA A 258 -13.78 4.99 26.37
N PHE A 259 -12.52 5.35 26.64
CA PHE A 259 -11.94 5.31 27.99
C PHE A 259 -11.62 6.69 28.60
N GLY A 260 -11.83 7.77 27.85
CA GLY A 260 -11.51 9.15 28.23
C GLY A 260 -10.31 9.72 27.47
N ALA A 261 -10.30 11.05 27.28
CA ALA A 261 -9.28 11.75 26.47
C ALA A 261 -7.83 11.50 26.96
N ASP A 262 -7.66 11.31 28.26
CA ASP A 262 -6.37 11.07 28.92
C ASP A 262 -6.06 9.59 29.13
N ALA A 263 -6.82 8.67 28.51
CA ALA A 263 -6.57 7.24 28.62
C ALA A 263 -5.14 6.89 28.14
N ASP A 264 -4.45 6.08 28.95
CA ASP A 264 -3.12 5.58 28.63
C ASP A 264 -3.19 4.63 27.42
N LEU A 265 -2.25 4.78 26.48
CA LEU A 265 -2.22 4.03 25.24
C LEU A 265 -1.39 2.75 25.38
N GLU A 266 -1.70 1.97 26.43
CA GLU A 266 -1.01 0.71 26.67
C GLU A 266 -1.37 -0.31 25.58
N VAL A 267 -0.35 -0.79 24.86
CA VAL A 267 -0.50 -1.64 23.67
C VAL A 267 -1.32 -2.91 23.94
N ASP A 268 -1.12 -3.57 25.08
CA ASP A 268 -1.85 -4.80 25.41
C ASP A 268 -3.31 -4.53 25.76
N ALA A 269 -3.60 -3.46 26.50
CA ALA A 269 -4.95 -3.00 26.79
C ALA A 269 -5.71 -2.63 25.51
N MET A 270 -5.08 -1.86 24.61
CA MET A 270 -5.66 -1.51 23.31
C MET A 270 -5.93 -2.76 22.46
N ASN A 271 -4.97 -3.68 22.37
CA ASN A 271 -5.16 -4.91 21.59
C ASN A 271 -6.21 -5.85 22.19
N ALA A 272 -6.32 -5.93 23.53
CA ALA A 272 -7.39 -6.66 24.20
C ALA A 272 -8.76 -6.05 23.87
N TYR A 273 -8.88 -4.71 23.98
CA TYR A 273 -10.10 -3.99 23.65
C TYR A 273 -10.55 -4.23 22.21
N TRP A 274 -9.67 -4.11 21.21
CA TRP A 274 -10.07 -4.31 19.81
C TRP A 274 -10.45 -5.75 19.46
N ARG A 275 -9.81 -6.74 20.11
CA ARG A 275 -10.22 -8.15 19.98
C ARG A 275 -11.61 -8.37 20.55
N GLU A 276 -11.90 -7.73 21.68
CA GLU A 276 -13.20 -7.82 22.34
C GLU A 276 -14.30 -7.14 21.52
N GLN A 277 -14.04 -5.93 21.02
CA GLN A 277 -14.97 -5.22 20.12
C GLN A 277 -15.30 -6.03 18.87
N LEU A 278 -14.31 -6.73 18.29
CA LEU A 278 -14.57 -7.65 17.19
C LEU A 278 -15.45 -8.83 17.62
N ARG A 279 -15.12 -9.46 18.75
CA ARG A 279 -15.86 -10.61 19.29
C ARG A 279 -17.33 -10.26 19.52
N GLU A 280 -17.58 -9.13 20.19
CA GLU A 280 -18.92 -8.62 20.46
C GLU A 280 -19.67 -8.29 19.16
N SER A 281 -19.03 -7.59 18.22
CA SER A 281 -19.64 -7.22 16.94
C SER A 281 -20.00 -8.43 16.06
N VAL A 282 -19.23 -9.51 16.12
CA VAL A 282 -19.53 -10.77 15.41
C VAL A 282 -20.60 -11.57 16.14
N ALA A 283 -20.57 -11.62 17.47
CA ALA A 283 -21.57 -12.32 18.27
C ALA A 283 -22.96 -11.67 18.17
N ALA A 284 -23.03 -10.35 18.08
CA ALA A 284 -24.27 -9.60 17.93
C ALA A 284 -24.95 -9.82 16.57
N ASP A 285 -24.17 -9.95 15.49
CA ASP A 285 -24.69 -10.21 14.14
C ASP A 285 -23.75 -11.12 13.32
N PRO A 286 -23.82 -12.45 13.51
CA PRO A 286 -22.96 -13.39 12.80
C PRO A 286 -23.28 -13.46 11.31
N TRP A 287 -24.52 -13.19 10.89
CA TRP A 287 -24.93 -13.26 9.50
C TRP A 287 -24.38 -12.10 8.68
N ARG A 288 -24.32 -10.89 9.24
CA ARG A 288 -23.59 -9.76 8.63
C ARG A 288 -22.12 -10.09 8.42
N TRP A 289 -21.47 -10.68 9.42
CA TRP A 289 -20.07 -11.07 9.30
C TRP A 289 -19.86 -12.17 8.24
N LEU A 290 -20.70 -13.20 8.22
CA LEU A 290 -20.66 -14.24 7.19
C LEU A 290 -20.92 -13.67 5.78
N GLY A 291 -21.86 -12.73 5.65
CA GLY A 291 -22.11 -12.00 4.41
C GLY A 291 -20.93 -11.12 3.98
N LEU A 292 -20.18 -10.55 4.92
CA LEU A 292 -18.92 -9.87 4.64
C LEU A 292 -17.82 -10.85 4.18
N MET A 293 -17.68 -12.01 4.83
CA MET A 293 -16.72 -13.04 4.41
C MET A 293 -17.02 -13.56 3.00
N ALA A 294 -18.30 -13.78 2.66
CA ALA A 294 -18.71 -14.18 1.32
C ALA A 294 -18.37 -13.12 0.27
N ARG A 295 -18.60 -11.83 0.57
CA ARG A 295 -18.20 -10.71 -0.30
C ARG A 295 -16.69 -10.63 -0.50
N LYS A 296 -15.91 -10.77 0.58
CA LYS A 296 -14.44 -10.84 0.50
C LYS A 296 -13.99 -12.03 -0.35
N GLY A 297 -14.62 -13.20 -0.18
CA GLY A 297 -14.38 -14.38 -1.01
C GLY A 297 -14.60 -14.10 -2.49
N PHE A 298 -15.71 -13.44 -2.82
CA PHE A 298 -15.96 -12.98 -4.18
C PHE A 298 -14.87 -12.01 -4.69
N TYR A 299 -14.47 -11.02 -3.88
CA TYR A 299 -13.41 -10.08 -4.25
C TYR A 299 -12.05 -10.77 -4.45
N VAL A 300 -11.77 -11.91 -3.83
CA VAL A 300 -10.53 -12.67 -4.10
C VAL A 300 -10.50 -13.18 -5.55
N PHE A 301 -11.65 -13.59 -6.10
CA PHE A 301 -11.72 -14.11 -7.47
C PHE A 301 -12.06 -13.04 -8.52
N ASN A 302 -12.46 -11.85 -8.10
CA ASN A 302 -12.86 -10.80 -9.03
C ASN A 302 -11.67 -10.15 -9.77
N ASN A 303 -11.82 -9.91 -11.07
CA ASN A 303 -10.79 -9.31 -11.92
C ASN A 303 -10.46 -7.85 -11.56
N TRP A 304 -11.37 -7.12 -10.92
CA TRP A 304 -11.14 -5.71 -10.59
C TRP A 304 -10.10 -5.58 -9.48
N GLU A 305 -9.11 -4.72 -9.70
CA GLU A 305 -8.11 -4.37 -8.72
C GLU A 305 -8.68 -3.39 -7.69
N GLN A 306 -9.06 -3.94 -6.53
CA GLN A 306 -9.63 -3.18 -5.42
C GLN A 306 -8.64 -2.12 -4.91
N TYR A 307 -9.15 -0.93 -4.59
CA TYR A 307 -8.35 0.20 -4.10
C TYR A 307 -7.48 -0.18 -2.90
N ASN A 308 -6.32 0.47 -2.78
CA ASN A 308 -5.48 0.39 -1.58
C ASN A 308 -5.00 1.79 -1.21
N ASN A 309 -3.79 2.17 -1.63
CA ASN A 309 -3.31 3.55 -1.54
C ASN A 309 -3.65 4.33 -2.81
N LEU A 310 -3.45 3.66 -3.94
CA LEU A 310 -3.70 4.17 -5.28
C LEU A 310 -4.54 3.16 -6.06
N SER A 311 -5.44 3.64 -6.90
CA SER A 311 -6.29 2.78 -7.72
C SER A 311 -5.56 2.31 -8.97
N TYR A 312 -5.23 1.02 -9.06
CA TYR A 312 -4.52 0.47 -10.23
C TYR A 312 -5.19 0.85 -11.55
N HIS A 313 -6.52 0.75 -11.67
CA HIS A 313 -7.22 1.04 -12.93
C HIS A 313 -7.19 2.52 -13.34
N TYR A 314 -7.11 3.45 -12.39
CA TYR A 314 -6.93 4.87 -12.69
C TYR A 314 -5.54 5.12 -13.30
N HIS A 315 -4.49 4.57 -12.67
CA HIS A 315 -3.11 4.71 -13.14
C HIS A 315 -2.80 3.87 -14.38
N GLN A 316 -3.48 2.74 -14.55
CA GLN A 316 -3.41 1.92 -15.76
C GLN A 316 -3.80 2.75 -16.99
N ALA A 317 -4.87 3.55 -16.89
CA ALA A 317 -5.33 4.40 -17.99
C ALA A 317 -4.35 5.55 -18.31
N ARG A 318 -3.56 5.99 -17.33
CA ARG A 318 -2.55 7.05 -17.49
C ARG A 318 -1.26 6.58 -18.16
N TRP A 319 -0.93 5.29 -18.05
CA TRP A 319 0.35 4.76 -18.51
C TRP A 319 0.20 3.76 -19.67
N PRO A 320 0.64 4.11 -20.90
CA PRO A 320 0.48 3.25 -22.07
C PRO A 320 0.97 1.82 -21.90
N LEU A 321 2.11 1.63 -21.21
CA LEU A 321 2.70 0.31 -20.96
C LEU A 321 1.80 -0.60 -20.11
N LEU A 322 0.99 -0.03 -19.20
CA LEU A 322 0.01 -0.80 -18.42
C LEU A 322 -1.34 -0.91 -19.14
N ALA A 323 -1.75 0.13 -19.87
CA ALA A 323 -3.02 0.16 -20.61
C ALA A 323 -3.06 -0.89 -21.73
N TRP A 324 -1.95 -1.09 -22.43
CA TRP A 324 -1.87 -2.02 -23.57
C TRP A 324 -1.76 -3.48 -23.15
N ASN A 325 -1.46 -3.75 -21.89
CA ASN A 325 -1.29 -5.10 -21.39
C ASN A 325 -2.65 -5.68 -20.96
N PRO A 326 -3.19 -6.70 -21.68
CA PRO A 326 -4.51 -7.24 -21.38
C PRO A 326 -4.53 -8.16 -20.16
N LEU A 327 -3.36 -8.45 -19.57
CA LEU A 327 -3.27 -9.34 -18.40
C LEU A 327 -3.88 -8.66 -17.17
N GLY A 328 -5.08 -9.10 -16.81
CA GLY A 328 -5.71 -8.81 -15.52
C GLY A 328 -5.68 -10.03 -14.60
N TRP A 329 -6.02 -9.83 -13.33
CA TRP A 329 -6.21 -10.89 -12.35
C TRP A 329 -7.11 -12.02 -12.85
N GLY A 330 -8.20 -11.68 -13.53
CA GLY A 330 -9.16 -12.65 -14.05
C GLY A 330 -8.61 -13.51 -15.18
N VAL A 331 -7.88 -12.91 -16.13
CA VAL A 331 -7.19 -13.68 -17.18
C VAL A 331 -6.16 -14.62 -16.55
N LEU A 332 -5.41 -14.15 -15.55
CA LEU A 332 -4.45 -14.96 -14.83
C LEU A 332 -5.12 -16.13 -14.08
N LEU A 333 -6.28 -15.91 -13.44
CA LEU A 333 -7.05 -16.98 -12.81
C LEU A 333 -7.52 -18.03 -13.81
N LEU A 334 -8.01 -17.61 -14.98
CA LEU A 334 -8.41 -18.53 -16.05
C LEU A 334 -7.22 -19.35 -16.55
N LEU A 335 -6.06 -18.71 -16.78
CA LEU A 335 -4.82 -19.39 -17.18
C LEU A 335 -4.32 -20.34 -16.09
N ALA A 336 -4.37 -19.94 -14.82
CA ALA A 336 -4.00 -20.78 -13.70
C ALA A 336 -4.92 -22.00 -13.61
N GLY A 337 -6.25 -21.82 -13.68
CA GLY A 337 -7.22 -22.91 -13.68
C GLY A 337 -7.01 -23.88 -14.85
N ALA A 338 -6.80 -23.35 -16.06
CA ALA A 338 -6.48 -24.13 -17.25
C ALA A 338 -5.16 -24.90 -17.10
N GLY A 339 -4.10 -24.24 -16.60
CA GLY A 339 -2.80 -24.84 -16.37
C GLY A 339 -2.83 -25.96 -15.33
N LEU A 340 -3.59 -25.78 -14.25
CA LEU A 340 -3.85 -26.85 -13.28
C LEU A 340 -4.58 -28.02 -13.94
N CYS A 341 -5.61 -27.77 -14.77
CA CYS A 341 -6.34 -28.84 -15.46
C CYS A 341 -5.47 -29.64 -16.43
N PHE A 342 -4.70 -28.98 -17.30
CA PHE A 342 -3.90 -29.65 -18.33
C PHE A 342 -2.63 -30.27 -17.77
N GLY A 343 -2.02 -29.60 -16.81
CA GLY A 343 -0.77 -30.03 -16.20
C GLY A 343 -0.96 -31.06 -15.08
N TYR A 344 -2.14 -31.22 -14.48
CA TYR A 344 -2.34 -32.00 -13.24
C TYR A 344 -1.63 -33.35 -13.24
N TRP A 345 -1.74 -34.11 -14.32
CA TRP A 345 -1.16 -35.46 -14.43
C TRP A 345 0.35 -35.47 -14.60
N ASN A 346 0.95 -34.36 -15.03
CA ASN A 346 2.39 -34.16 -15.16
C ASN A 346 3.00 -33.47 -13.93
N SER A 347 2.17 -32.99 -13.00
CA SER A 347 2.63 -32.27 -11.81
C SER A 347 3.35 -33.18 -10.81
N ASP A 348 4.37 -32.61 -10.17
CA ASP A 348 4.91 -33.13 -8.92
C ASP A 348 3.86 -32.94 -7.81
N ARG A 349 3.34 -34.05 -7.27
CA ARG A 349 2.23 -34.05 -6.31
C ARG A 349 2.58 -33.34 -5.01
N ALA A 350 3.82 -33.49 -4.57
CA ALA A 350 4.35 -32.87 -3.37
C ALA A 350 4.33 -31.34 -3.53
N ALA A 351 4.97 -30.83 -4.59
CA ALA A 351 5.00 -29.40 -4.90
C ALA A 351 3.59 -28.84 -5.13
N PHE A 352 2.72 -29.56 -5.84
CA PHE A 352 1.35 -29.14 -6.12
C PHE A 352 0.55 -28.86 -4.85
N TRP A 353 0.48 -29.83 -3.94
CA TRP A 353 -0.29 -29.68 -2.70
C TRP A 353 0.35 -28.67 -1.76
N GLY A 354 1.69 -28.61 -1.71
CA GLY A 354 2.41 -27.59 -0.95
C GLY A 354 2.04 -26.19 -1.38
N ILE A 355 2.25 -25.86 -2.65
CA ILE A 355 1.94 -24.54 -3.20
C ILE A 355 0.45 -24.21 -3.01
N THR A 356 -0.44 -25.20 -3.18
CA THR A 356 -1.89 -25.03 -2.97
C THR A 356 -2.20 -24.66 -1.52
N ILE A 357 -1.67 -25.39 -0.54
CA ILE A 357 -1.88 -25.10 0.89
C ILE A 357 -1.35 -23.72 1.24
N LEU A 358 -0.17 -23.33 0.74
CA LEU A 358 0.40 -22.01 0.98
C LEU A 358 -0.46 -20.89 0.38
N GLY A 359 -0.93 -21.07 -0.86
CA GLY A 359 -1.85 -20.13 -1.51
C GLY A 359 -3.17 -19.98 -0.75
N LEU A 360 -3.76 -21.11 -0.31
CA LEU A 360 -4.99 -21.10 0.49
C LEU A 360 -4.80 -20.47 1.86
N ALA A 361 -3.68 -20.73 2.54
CA ALA A 361 -3.34 -20.13 3.83
C ALA A 361 -3.16 -18.60 3.71
N TYR A 362 -2.47 -18.14 2.66
CA TYR A 362 -2.36 -16.71 2.38
C TYR A 362 -3.73 -16.09 2.09
N ALA A 363 -4.54 -16.73 1.23
CA ALA A 363 -5.90 -16.28 0.90
C ALA A 363 -6.81 -16.22 2.13
N ALA A 364 -6.72 -17.18 3.05
CA ALA A 364 -7.45 -17.14 4.32
C ALA A 364 -7.07 -15.91 5.16
N GLY A 365 -5.77 -15.56 5.19
CA GLY A 365 -5.30 -14.30 5.78
C GLY A 365 -5.94 -13.06 5.14
N LEU A 366 -6.10 -13.03 3.82
CA LEU A 366 -6.79 -11.92 3.12
C LEU A 366 -8.24 -11.77 3.55
N LEU A 367 -8.97 -12.88 3.72
CA LEU A 367 -10.37 -12.87 4.14
C LEU A 367 -10.54 -12.30 5.55
N LEU A 368 -9.59 -12.58 6.45
CA LEU A 368 -9.59 -11.99 7.79
C LEU A 368 -9.42 -10.47 7.75
N PHE A 369 -8.64 -9.94 6.79
CA PHE A 369 -8.36 -8.52 6.66
C PHE A 369 -9.02 -7.91 5.41
N PHE A 370 -8.24 -7.37 4.48
CA PHE A 370 -8.72 -6.64 3.30
C PHE A 370 -8.31 -7.34 2.02
N VAL A 371 -9.19 -7.31 1.03
CA VAL A 371 -8.97 -7.92 -0.29
C VAL A 371 -8.53 -6.85 -1.31
N SER A 372 -7.60 -5.99 -0.91
CA SER A 372 -7.08 -4.92 -1.78
C SER A 372 -6.15 -5.47 -2.86
N ALA A 373 -5.93 -4.73 -3.94
CA ALA A 373 -5.01 -5.13 -5.02
C ALA A 373 -3.61 -5.49 -4.48
N ARG A 374 -3.05 -4.65 -3.61
CA ARG A 374 -1.75 -4.89 -2.97
C ARG A 374 -1.74 -6.14 -2.10
N PHE A 375 -2.84 -6.42 -1.42
CA PHE A 375 -2.92 -7.54 -0.50
C PHE A 375 -3.11 -8.85 -1.26
N ARG A 376 -3.84 -8.85 -2.39
CA ARG A 376 -3.95 -10.02 -3.28
C ARG A 376 -2.69 -10.34 -4.07
N LEU A 377 -1.83 -9.34 -4.30
CA LEU A 377 -0.63 -9.46 -5.14
C LEU A 377 0.25 -10.69 -4.85
N PRO A 378 0.49 -11.12 -3.60
CA PRO A 378 1.32 -12.31 -3.34
C PRO A 378 0.77 -13.65 -3.84
N LEU A 379 -0.51 -13.71 -4.21
CA LEU A 379 -1.07 -14.90 -4.89
C LEU A 379 -0.70 -14.94 -6.37
N VAL A 380 -0.46 -13.78 -7.01
CA VAL A 380 -0.09 -13.68 -8.43
C VAL A 380 1.08 -14.59 -8.82
N PRO A 381 2.23 -14.60 -8.15
CA PRO A 381 3.33 -15.48 -8.54
C PRO A 381 2.96 -16.96 -8.46
N LEU A 382 2.13 -17.37 -7.49
CA LEU A 382 1.65 -18.75 -7.38
C LEU A 382 0.66 -19.10 -8.52
N LEU A 383 -0.19 -18.14 -8.91
CA LEU A 383 -1.07 -18.29 -10.07
C LEU A 383 -0.26 -18.34 -11.37
N CYS A 384 0.83 -17.58 -11.51
CA CYS A 384 1.72 -17.66 -12.66
C CYS A 384 2.42 -19.04 -12.72
N VAL A 385 2.88 -19.56 -11.59
CA VAL A 385 3.39 -20.94 -11.48
C VAL A 385 2.33 -21.93 -11.97
N ALA A 386 1.08 -21.81 -11.50
CA ALA A 386 -0.02 -22.67 -11.92
C ALA A 386 -0.33 -22.56 -13.43
N ALA A 387 -0.32 -21.34 -13.98
CA ALA A 387 -0.55 -21.07 -15.39
C ALA A 387 0.52 -21.70 -16.31
N GLY A 388 1.74 -21.94 -15.80
CA GLY A 388 2.77 -22.68 -16.51
C GLY A 388 2.32 -24.06 -17.01
N GLY A 389 1.35 -24.69 -16.34
CA GLY A 389 0.79 -25.98 -16.77
C GLY A 389 0.05 -25.93 -18.11
N CYS A 390 -0.26 -24.73 -18.64
CA CYS A 390 -0.90 -24.57 -19.94
C CYS A 390 -0.06 -25.15 -21.10
N VAL A 391 1.25 -25.30 -20.92
CA VAL A 391 2.13 -25.91 -21.93
C VAL A 391 1.79 -27.38 -22.22
N PHE A 392 1.09 -28.05 -21.30
CA PHE A 392 0.63 -29.42 -21.47
C PHE A 392 -0.74 -29.53 -22.12
N TRP A 393 -1.28 -28.43 -22.67
CA TRP A 393 -2.55 -28.44 -23.39
C TRP A 393 -2.58 -29.55 -24.44
N ARG A 394 -3.67 -30.30 -24.45
CA ARG A 394 -3.97 -31.32 -25.46
C ARG A 394 -5.37 -31.05 -25.99
N ARG A 395 -5.59 -31.35 -27.27
CA ARG A 395 -6.92 -31.26 -27.86
C ARG A 395 -7.84 -32.27 -27.15
N PRO A 396 -8.97 -31.83 -26.54
CA PRO A 396 -9.88 -32.76 -25.88
C PRO A 396 -10.44 -33.76 -26.89
N GLN A 397 -10.58 -35.03 -26.48
CA GLN A 397 -10.93 -36.13 -27.39
C GLN A 397 -12.44 -36.43 -27.40
N GLY A 398 -13.22 -35.91 -26.45
CA GLY A 398 -14.67 -36.13 -26.35
C GLY A 398 -15.50 -34.86 -26.12
N SER A 399 -16.77 -34.88 -26.57
CA SER A 399 -17.73 -33.77 -26.43
C SER A 399 -18.06 -33.42 -24.96
N ARG A 400 -18.01 -34.41 -24.07
CA ARG A 400 -18.25 -34.24 -22.62
C ARG A 400 -17.16 -33.42 -21.93
N GLU A 401 -15.90 -33.63 -22.30
CA GLU A 401 -14.75 -32.90 -21.75
C GLU A 401 -14.81 -31.42 -22.17
N TRP A 402 -15.12 -31.17 -23.45
CA TRP A 402 -15.39 -29.82 -23.96
C TRP A 402 -16.51 -29.13 -23.18
N SER A 403 -17.64 -29.81 -23.02
CA SER A 403 -18.81 -29.24 -22.32
C SER A 403 -18.47 -28.86 -20.87
N LEU A 404 -17.77 -29.74 -20.13
CA LEU A 404 -17.38 -29.47 -18.74
C LEU A 404 -16.36 -28.35 -18.62
N ALA A 405 -15.32 -28.33 -19.46
CA ALA A 405 -14.32 -27.27 -19.46
C ALA A 405 -14.94 -25.92 -19.83
N THR A 406 -15.82 -25.89 -20.83
CA THR A 406 -16.55 -24.68 -21.23
C THR A 406 -17.46 -24.18 -20.11
N ILE A 407 -18.25 -25.06 -19.47
CA ILE A 407 -19.11 -24.66 -18.34
C ILE A 407 -18.27 -24.09 -17.19
N LEU A 408 -17.16 -24.75 -16.82
CA LEU A 408 -16.30 -24.29 -15.75
C LEU A 408 -15.66 -22.94 -16.07
N LEU A 409 -15.20 -22.73 -17.31
CA LEU A 409 -14.67 -21.45 -17.78
C LEU A 409 -15.75 -20.36 -17.84
N LEU A 410 -16.99 -20.68 -18.22
CA LEU A 410 -18.10 -19.74 -18.23
C LEU A 410 -18.53 -19.36 -16.82
N CYS A 411 -18.63 -20.32 -15.89
CA CYS A 411 -18.94 -20.05 -14.48
C CYS A 411 -17.82 -19.23 -13.83
N LEU A 412 -16.56 -19.60 -14.05
CA LEU A 412 -15.41 -18.86 -13.55
C LEU A 412 -15.33 -17.47 -14.19
N GLY A 413 -15.61 -17.34 -15.48
CA GLY A 413 -15.69 -16.06 -16.19
C GLY A 413 -16.81 -15.17 -15.65
N GLY A 414 -18.00 -15.73 -15.42
CA GLY A 414 -19.10 -15.05 -14.74
C GLY A 414 -18.65 -14.52 -13.38
N LEU A 415 -18.14 -15.40 -12.50
CA LEU A 415 -17.66 -15.04 -11.17
C LEU A 415 -16.55 -13.98 -11.21
N THR A 416 -15.62 -14.12 -12.13
CA THR A 416 -14.41 -13.29 -12.19
C THR A 416 -14.71 -11.90 -12.74
N PHE A 417 -15.59 -11.78 -13.73
CA PHE A 417 -15.85 -10.53 -14.42
C PHE A 417 -17.17 -9.86 -14.00
N GLY A 418 -18.02 -10.50 -13.20
CA GLY A 418 -19.24 -9.86 -12.70
C GLY A 418 -18.94 -8.65 -11.80
N ASN A 419 -19.90 -7.72 -11.76
CA ASN A 419 -19.85 -6.52 -10.91
C ASN A 419 -20.81 -6.66 -9.71
N TRP A 420 -20.79 -7.80 -9.02
CA TRP A 420 -21.59 -7.97 -7.81
C TRP A 420 -20.99 -7.15 -6.66
N PHE A 421 -21.83 -6.66 -5.75
CA PHE A 421 -21.42 -5.89 -4.57
C PHE A 421 -20.49 -4.71 -4.90
N ASP A 422 -20.75 -4.06 -6.04
CA ASP A 422 -19.98 -2.92 -6.56
C ASP A 422 -18.48 -3.18 -6.62
N ALA A 423 -18.06 -4.38 -7.02
CA ALA A 423 -16.64 -4.71 -7.12
C ALA A 423 -15.84 -3.72 -7.98
N ARG A 424 -16.45 -3.12 -9.00
CA ARG A 424 -15.83 -2.14 -9.91
C ARG A 424 -16.08 -0.69 -9.51
N ASP A 425 -16.16 -0.43 -8.21
CA ASP A 425 -16.30 0.90 -7.66
C ASP A 425 -15.12 1.81 -8.06
N ARG A 426 -15.46 3.01 -8.55
CA ARG A 426 -14.51 4.03 -9.01
C ARG A 426 -14.52 5.28 -8.11
N ALA A 427 -15.32 5.31 -7.04
CA ALA A 427 -15.30 6.40 -6.07
C ALA A 427 -13.87 6.74 -5.58
N PRO A 428 -12.95 5.76 -5.37
CA PRO A 428 -11.58 6.07 -4.96
C PRO A 428 -10.75 6.87 -5.98
N PHE A 429 -11.16 6.97 -7.26
CA PHE A 429 -10.42 7.75 -8.27
C PHE A 429 -10.34 9.23 -7.91
N ILE A 430 -11.32 9.74 -7.15
CA ILE A 430 -11.27 11.10 -6.61
C ILE A 430 -10.05 11.28 -5.70
N GLN A 431 -9.76 10.29 -4.85
CA GLN A 431 -8.59 10.34 -3.99
C GLN A 431 -7.29 10.29 -4.79
N ASP A 432 -7.23 9.48 -5.85
CA ASP A 432 -6.05 9.44 -6.75
C ASP A 432 -5.78 10.81 -7.39
N GLU A 433 -6.84 11.51 -7.83
CA GLU A 433 -6.72 12.85 -8.41
C GLU A 433 -6.29 13.91 -7.40
N VAL A 434 -6.81 13.87 -6.17
CA VAL A 434 -6.36 14.76 -5.09
C VAL A 434 -4.89 14.54 -4.77
N LEU A 435 -4.44 13.28 -4.68
CA LEU A 435 -3.04 12.94 -4.42
C LEU A 435 -2.12 13.42 -5.56
N LEU A 436 -2.58 13.32 -6.81
CA LEU A 436 -1.84 13.83 -7.96
C LEU A 436 -1.81 15.35 -8.00
N ALA A 437 -2.94 16.01 -7.71
CA ALA A 437 -2.99 17.47 -7.66
C ALA A 437 -1.99 18.00 -6.64
N LYS A 438 -1.96 17.38 -5.44
CA LYS A 438 -0.98 17.68 -4.40
C LYS A 438 0.46 17.45 -4.87
N ALA A 439 0.76 16.29 -5.46
CA ALA A 439 2.11 16.00 -5.95
C ALA A 439 2.58 16.98 -7.05
N ASN A 440 1.69 17.38 -7.96
CA ASN A 440 2.00 18.39 -8.98
C ASN A 440 2.25 19.76 -8.35
N SER A 441 1.43 20.18 -7.38
CA SER A 441 1.63 21.45 -6.68
C SER A 441 2.96 21.46 -5.90
N GLU A 442 3.34 20.36 -5.23
CA GLU A 442 4.64 20.22 -4.56
C GLU A 442 5.83 20.28 -5.54
N LEU A 443 5.64 19.88 -6.80
CA LEU A 443 6.64 20.00 -7.88
C LEU A 443 6.59 21.35 -8.62
N GLY A 444 5.66 22.24 -8.28
CA GLY A 444 5.46 23.54 -8.93
C GLY A 444 4.70 23.49 -10.26
N ASP A 445 4.08 22.36 -10.62
CA ASP A 445 3.16 22.26 -11.77
C ASP A 445 1.73 22.62 -11.34
N ASP A 446 1.53 23.90 -11.01
CA ASP A 446 0.24 24.39 -10.54
C ASP A 446 -0.85 24.41 -11.63
N LEU A 447 -0.48 24.39 -12.92
CA LEU A 447 -1.46 24.23 -14.01
C LEU A 447 -2.11 22.84 -13.95
N GLN A 448 -1.30 21.80 -13.82
CA GLN A 448 -1.81 20.42 -13.74
C GLN A 448 -2.55 20.18 -12.41
N ALA A 449 -2.05 20.76 -11.30
CA ALA A 449 -2.71 20.69 -10.00
C ALA A 449 -4.09 21.39 -10.01
N LEU A 450 -4.21 22.56 -10.64
CA LEU A 450 -5.47 23.26 -10.83
C LEU A 450 -6.47 22.44 -11.68
N ALA A 451 -6.01 21.84 -12.78
CA ALA A 451 -6.86 21.02 -13.63
C ALA A 451 -7.44 19.79 -12.87
N LEU A 452 -6.60 19.13 -12.08
CA LEU A 452 -7.00 17.96 -11.28
C LEU A 452 -7.92 18.34 -10.12
N SER A 453 -7.62 19.42 -9.39
CA SER A 453 -8.49 19.91 -8.31
C SER A 453 -9.87 20.32 -8.83
N ARG A 454 -9.96 21.03 -9.96
CA ARG A 454 -11.24 21.35 -10.62
C ARG A 454 -12.01 20.13 -11.06
N SER A 455 -11.32 19.13 -11.63
CA SER A 455 -11.91 17.83 -11.97
C SER A 455 -12.53 17.17 -10.74
N VAL A 456 -11.86 17.22 -9.58
CA VAL A 456 -12.41 16.72 -8.31
C VAL A 456 -13.62 17.54 -7.87
N LEU A 457 -13.52 18.86 -7.84
CA LEU A 457 -14.59 19.76 -7.39
C LEU A 457 -15.84 19.71 -8.28
N ALA A 458 -15.70 19.34 -9.56
CA ALA A 458 -16.85 19.08 -10.43
C ALA A 458 -17.68 17.86 -9.98
N ARG A 459 -17.08 16.90 -9.26
CA ARG A 459 -17.75 15.69 -8.73
C ARG A 459 -18.07 15.82 -7.24
N GLU A 460 -17.18 16.42 -6.47
CA GLU A 460 -17.33 16.69 -5.03
C GLU A 460 -17.03 18.17 -4.73
N PRO A 461 -17.99 19.09 -4.93
CA PRO A 461 -17.77 20.53 -4.76
C PRO A 461 -17.33 20.95 -3.35
N MET A 462 -17.63 20.12 -2.35
CA MET A 462 -17.39 20.36 -0.93
C MET A 462 -16.08 19.70 -0.44
N ARG A 463 -15.26 19.13 -1.34
CA ARG A 463 -14.02 18.47 -0.94
C ARG A 463 -12.96 19.48 -0.52
N ALA A 464 -12.81 19.69 0.79
CA ALA A 464 -11.89 20.65 1.39
C ALA A 464 -10.46 20.60 0.83
N GLU A 465 -9.86 19.40 0.73
CA GLU A 465 -8.50 19.23 0.17
C GLU A 465 -8.38 19.76 -1.26
N ALA A 466 -9.39 19.54 -2.10
CA ALA A 466 -9.38 20.00 -3.49
C ALA A 466 -9.62 21.51 -3.58
N GLN A 467 -10.46 22.09 -2.70
CA GLN A 467 -10.66 23.53 -2.62
C GLN A 467 -9.37 24.25 -2.23
N GLY A 468 -8.65 23.74 -1.22
CA GLY A 468 -7.35 24.29 -0.80
C GLY A 468 -6.29 24.22 -1.89
N LEU A 469 -6.24 23.10 -2.63
CA LEU A 469 -5.33 22.93 -3.77
C LEU A 469 -5.69 23.86 -4.94
N GLU A 470 -6.96 24.00 -5.29
CA GLU A 470 -7.40 24.95 -6.32
C GLU A 470 -6.96 26.38 -5.96
N LEU A 471 -7.21 26.79 -4.71
CA LEU A 471 -6.90 28.13 -4.23
C LEU A 471 -5.38 28.40 -4.22
N THR A 472 -4.59 27.43 -3.75
CA THR A 472 -3.12 27.53 -3.74
C THR A 472 -2.58 27.61 -5.17
N SER A 473 -3.05 26.75 -6.08
CA SER A 473 -2.59 26.74 -7.47
C SER A 473 -2.99 28.01 -8.23
N LEU A 474 -4.21 28.52 -8.02
CA LEU A 474 -4.63 29.82 -8.60
C LEU A 474 -3.74 30.96 -8.12
N PHE A 475 -3.44 31.00 -6.83
CA PHE A 475 -2.56 32.02 -6.26
C PHE A 475 -1.14 31.95 -6.85
N ASN A 476 -0.55 30.75 -6.93
CA ASN A 476 0.76 30.55 -7.52
C ASN A 476 0.80 30.92 -9.01
N LEU A 477 -0.21 30.53 -9.78
CA LEU A 477 -0.32 30.89 -11.21
C LEU A 477 -0.47 32.40 -11.40
N TRP A 478 -1.24 33.07 -10.54
CA TRP A 478 -1.33 34.52 -10.54
C TRP A 478 0.02 35.17 -10.21
N LEU A 479 0.76 34.66 -9.22
CA LEU A 479 2.09 35.19 -8.87
C LEU A 479 3.07 35.11 -10.05
N LEU A 480 3.02 34.01 -10.81
CA LEU A 480 3.91 33.74 -11.93
C LEU A 480 3.52 34.50 -13.21
N GLN A 481 2.25 34.45 -13.60
CA GLN A 481 1.78 34.91 -14.92
C GLN A 481 1.11 36.30 -14.86
N ARG A 482 0.60 36.71 -13.69
CA ARG A 482 -0.13 37.97 -13.47
C ARG A 482 -1.35 38.15 -14.38
N GLU A 483 -1.93 37.05 -14.87
CA GLU A 483 -3.14 37.11 -15.68
C GLU A 483 -4.39 37.42 -14.83
N PRO A 484 -5.29 38.31 -15.29
CA PRO A 484 -6.50 38.67 -14.55
C PRO A 484 -7.44 37.49 -14.27
N VAL A 485 -7.45 36.48 -15.14
CA VAL A 485 -8.34 35.31 -15.01
C VAL A 485 -8.08 34.53 -13.72
N TYR A 486 -6.83 34.32 -13.35
CA TYR A 486 -6.49 33.59 -12.12
C TYR A 486 -6.90 34.38 -10.87
N TRP A 487 -6.84 35.72 -10.92
CA TRP A 487 -7.29 36.56 -9.80
C TRP A 487 -8.82 36.50 -9.62
N GLN A 488 -9.57 36.53 -10.73
CA GLN A 488 -11.03 36.40 -10.72
C GLN A 488 -11.48 35.02 -10.22
N ASP A 489 -10.81 33.96 -10.70
CA ASP A 489 -11.07 32.60 -10.26
C ASP A 489 -10.68 32.41 -8.78
N LEU A 490 -9.60 33.04 -8.32
CA LEU A 490 -9.16 33.02 -6.92
C LEU A 490 -10.21 33.64 -6.00
N ALA A 491 -10.79 34.78 -6.40
CA ALA A 491 -11.90 35.40 -5.67
C ALA A 491 -13.08 34.43 -5.51
N SER A 492 -13.47 33.77 -6.60
CA SER A 492 -14.56 32.78 -6.61
C SER A 492 -14.23 31.54 -5.76
N ALA A 493 -12.96 31.14 -5.69
CA ALA A 493 -12.52 30.04 -4.83
C ALA A 493 -12.53 30.42 -3.34
N LEU A 494 -12.11 31.65 -3.00
CA LEU A 494 -12.11 32.19 -1.64
C LEU A 494 -13.50 32.31 -1.01
N GLU A 495 -14.54 32.51 -1.83
CA GLU A 495 -15.94 32.51 -1.41
C GLU A 495 -16.49 31.10 -1.13
N ARG A 496 -16.00 30.09 -1.88
CA ARG A 496 -16.47 28.70 -1.77
C ARG A 496 -15.76 27.90 -0.70
N ILE A 497 -14.50 28.23 -0.39
CA ILE A 497 -13.69 27.44 0.52
C ILE A 497 -14.27 27.46 1.94
N GLN A 498 -14.50 26.28 2.51
CA GLN A 498 -15.10 26.14 3.84
C GLN A 498 -14.07 25.81 4.93
N SER A 499 -12.99 25.15 4.55
CA SER A 499 -11.89 24.83 5.46
C SER A 499 -10.86 25.96 5.46
N SER A 500 -10.39 26.30 6.66
CA SER A 500 -9.29 27.24 6.84
C SER A 500 -8.03 26.48 7.24
N ASP A 501 -6.92 26.80 6.57
CA ASP A 501 -5.58 26.41 7.01
C ASP A 501 -4.64 27.62 6.88
N ALA A 502 -3.41 27.45 7.38
CA ALA A 502 -2.42 28.51 7.37
C ALA A 502 -2.13 29.11 5.98
N ALA A 503 -2.16 28.30 4.92
CA ALA A 503 -1.92 28.75 3.56
C ALA A 503 -3.15 29.48 2.99
N VAL A 504 -4.35 28.95 3.24
CA VAL A 504 -5.62 29.56 2.85
C VAL A 504 -5.76 30.95 3.49
N GLU A 505 -5.49 31.09 4.78
CA GLU A 505 -5.59 32.39 5.47
C GLU A 505 -4.52 33.38 5.01
N PHE A 506 -3.31 32.90 4.73
CA PHE A 506 -2.28 33.75 4.13
C PHE A 506 -2.76 34.33 2.79
N ILE A 507 -3.26 33.46 1.89
CA ILE A 507 -3.76 33.85 0.56
C ILE A 507 -4.98 34.77 0.68
N ARG A 508 -5.91 34.48 1.59
CA ARG A 508 -7.07 35.34 1.87
C ARG A 508 -6.65 36.74 2.31
N GLY A 509 -5.66 36.84 3.20
CA GLY A 509 -5.12 38.14 3.60
C GLY A 509 -4.44 38.89 2.46
N VAL A 510 -3.66 38.21 1.60
CA VAL A 510 -3.06 38.83 0.40
C VAL A 510 -4.15 39.34 -0.55
N PHE A 511 -5.20 38.56 -0.77
CA PHE A 511 -6.34 38.96 -1.58
C PHE A 511 -7.01 40.23 -1.04
N LEU A 512 -7.36 40.26 0.25
CA LEU A 512 -7.99 41.42 0.90
C LEU A 512 -7.10 42.66 0.88
N TRP A 513 -5.79 42.49 1.06
CA TRP A 513 -4.84 43.60 0.97
C TRP A 513 -4.89 44.25 -0.42
N ARG A 514 -4.87 43.42 -1.47
CA ARG A 514 -4.90 43.86 -2.87
C ARG A 514 -6.24 44.46 -3.29
N GLU A 515 -7.33 44.04 -2.65
CA GLU A 515 -8.68 44.62 -2.79
C GLU A 515 -8.91 45.85 -1.90
N ALA A 516 -7.84 46.52 -1.46
CA ALA A 516 -7.86 47.75 -0.65
C ALA A 516 -8.58 47.59 0.72
N GLN A 517 -8.48 46.40 1.34
CA GLN A 517 -9.00 46.11 2.69
C GLN A 517 -7.87 45.74 3.67
N PRO A 518 -6.89 46.64 3.90
CA PRO A 518 -5.67 46.33 4.67
C PRO A 518 -5.94 45.96 6.13
N GLN A 519 -6.94 46.56 6.77
CA GLN A 519 -7.29 46.24 8.17
C GLN A 519 -7.80 44.81 8.33
N GLN A 520 -8.59 44.31 7.37
CA GLN A 520 -9.09 42.94 7.39
C GLN A 520 -7.96 41.93 7.10
N ALA A 521 -7.09 42.26 6.14
CA ALA A 521 -5.91 41.45 5.84
C ALA A 521 -5.00 41.26 7.06
N ILE A 522 -4.69 42.34 7.78
CA ILE A 522 -3.90 42.30 9.02
C ILE A 522 -4.60 41.44 10.08
N ALA A 523 -5.90 41.63 10.28
CA ALA A 523 -6.67 40.85 11.26
C ALA A 523 -6.65 39.34 10.96
N ILE A 524 -6.76 38.96 9.68
CA ILE A 524 -6.67 37.56 9.23
C ILE A 524 -5.28 36.99 9.46
N TRP A 525 -4.21 37.71 9.09
CA TRP A 525 -2.86 37.21 9.32
C TRP A 525 -2.54 37.07 10.81
N GLN A 526 -3.00 38.00 11.65
CA GLN A 526 -2.86 37.89 13.11
C GLN A 526 -3.64 36.70 13.67
N ALA A 527 -4.86 36.46 13.19
CA ALA A 527 -5.64 35.28 13.57
C ALA A 527 -4.92 34.00 13.15
N ALA A 528 -4.44 33.91 11.91
CA ALA A 528 -3.71 32.75 11.42
C ALA A 528 -2.44 32.45 12.24
N VAL A 529 -1.68 33.49 12.63
CA VAL A 529 -0.50 33.32 13.50
C VAL A 529 -0.89 32.81 14.88
N ARG A 530 -2.01 33.27 15.45
CA ARG A 530 -2.52 32.76 16.73
C ARG A 530 -2.99 31.31 16.63
N ASP A 531 -3.74 30.98 15.57
CA ASP A 531 -4.47 29.72 15.46
C ASP A 531 -3.57 28.58 14.94
N PHE A 532 -2.63 28.89 14.04
CA PHE A 532 -1.76 27.89 13.40
C PHE A 532 -0.28 27.98 13.82
N GLY A 533 0.10 28.99 14.61
CA GLY A 533 1.44 29.16 15.15
C GLY A 533 2.52 29.12 14.06
N ALA A 534 3.49 28.21 14.21
CA ALA A 534 4.61 28.07 13.27
C ALA A 534 4.20 27.74 11.82
N LYS A 535 3.01 27.17 11.59
CA LYS A 535 2.53 26.87 10.23
C LYS A 535 2.09 28.13 9.47
N ALA A 536 1.64 29.18 10.17
CA ALA A 536 1.25 30.46 9.57
C ALA A 536 2.43 31.42 9.38
N ARG A 537 3.61 30.88 9.06
CA ARG A 537 4.82 31.69 8.93
C ARG A 537 4.71 32.71 7.78
N SER A 538 4.09 32.35 6.67
CA SER A 538 3.83 33.28 5.57
C SER A 538 2.95 34.46 6.00
N SER A 539 1.97 34.23 6.89
CA SER A 539 1.15 35.30 7.48
C SER A 539 1.97 36.21 8.41
N ALA A 540 2.87 35.63 9.21
CA ALA A 540 3.79 36.42 10.04
C ALA A 540 4.74 37.28 9.18
N ASP A 541 5.28 36.71 8.10
CA ASP A 541 6.14 37.43 7.17
C ASP A 541 5.37 38.56 6.44
N ALA A 542 4.09 38.35 6.14
CA ALA A 542 3.23 39.38 5.55
C ALA A 542 2.97 40.55 6.52
N LEU A 543 2.72 40.27 7.81
CA LEU A 543 2.59 41.30 8.85
C LEU A 543 3.88 42.14 8.95
N GLN A 544 5.04 41.48 9.00
CA GLN A 544 6.33 42.17 9.04
C GLN A 544 6.56 43.03 7.79
N ALA A 545 6.13 42.56 6.61
CA ALA A 545 6.27 43.31 5.37
C ALA A 545 5.48 44.64 5.39
N VAL A 546 4.28 44.65 5.97
CA VAL A 546 3.38 45.82 5.99
C VAL A 546 3.60 46.74 7.18
N GLU A 547 4.10 46.23 8.31
CA GLU A 547 4.42 47.03 9.51
C GLU A 547 5.78 47.75 9.40
N ALA A 548 6.52 47.53 8.31
CA ALA A 548 7.84 48.11 8.02
C ALA A 548 8.90 47.86 9.11
N GLU A 549 8.72 46.82 9.92
CA GLU A 549 9.71 46.38 10.89
C GLU A 549 10.96 45.82 10.19
N PRO A 550 12.16 45.98 10.79
CA PRO A 550 13.37 45.38 10.24
C PRO A 550 13.21 43.86 10.13
N PRO A 551 13.55 43.24 8.98
CA PRO A 551 13.36 41.81 8.77
C PRO A 551 14.19 40.99 9.76
N GLU A 552 13.63 39.88 10.22
CA GLU A 552 14.40 38.90 11.01
C GLU A 552 15.63 38.41 10.22
N ALA A 553 16.70 38.08 10.94
CA ALA A 553 17.96 37.66 10.33
C ALA A 553 17.74 36.49 9.35
N GLY A 554 18.16 36.67 8.09
CA GLY A 554 18.02 35.67 7.03
C GLY A 554 16.73 35.73 6.21
N ARG A 555 15.85 36.71 6.44
CA ARG A 555 14.54 36.80 5.74
C ARG A 555 14.33 38.03 4.85
N SER A 556 15.31 38.92 4.73
CA SER A 556 15.18 40.17 3.97
C SER A 556 14.67 39.96 2.54
N GLN A 557 15.11 38.89 1.87
CA GLN A 557 14.67 38.59 0.49
C GLN A 557 13.20 38.18 0.39
N ILE A 558 12.69 37.38 1.33
CA ILE A 558 11.29 36.92 1.35
C ILE A 558 10.37 38.11 1.66
N ILE A 559 10.73 38.92 2.66
CA ILE A 559 9.98 40.12 3.02
C ILE A 559 9.92 41.10 1.85
N GLU A 560 11.01 41.28 1.12
CA GLU A 560 11.04 42.15 -0.07
C GLU A 560 10.15 41.63 -1.20
N GLN A 561 10.14 40.31 -1.44
CA GLN A 561 9.20 39.70 -2.39
C GLN A 561 7.74 39.91 -1.96
N LEU A 562 7.44 39.78 -0.66
CA LEU A 562 6.10 40.03 -0.14
C LEU A 562 5.70 41.49 -0.30
N ARG A 563 6.60 42.45 -0.05
CA ARG A 563 6.35 43.88 -0.32
C ARG A 563 5.98 44.13 -1.79
N GLN A 564 6.68 43.51 -2.72
CA GLN A 564 6.33 43.59 -4.15
C GLN A 564 4.96 42.99 -4.46
N ILE A 565 4.62 41.85 -3.85
CA ILE A 565 3.31 41.21 -4.01
C ILE A 565 2.21 42.11 -3.46
N LEU A 566 2.43 42.71 -2.29
CA LEU A 566 1.47 43.55 -1.57
C LEU A 566 1.40 44.98 -2.12
N GLY A 567 2.44 45.45 -2.83
CA GLY A 567 2.54 46.81 -3.36
C GLY A 567 2.86 47.86 -2.28
N VAL A 568 3.74 47.53 -1.34
CA VAL A 568 4.13 48.37 -0.19
C VAL A 568 5.58 48.80 -0.28
#